data_AF-A0A9B0BZY5-F1
#
_entry.id   AF-A0A9B0BZY5-F1
#
_cell.length_a   1.000
_cell.length_b   1.000
_cell.length_c   1.000
_cell.angle_alpha   90.00
_cell.angle_beta   90.00
_cell.angle_gamma   90.00
#
_symmetry.space_group_name_H-M   'P 1'
#
loop_
_entity.id
_entity.type
_entity.pdbx_description
1 polymer ?
#
loop_
_entity_poly.entity_id
_entity_poly.type
_entity_poly.pdbx_seq_one_letter_code
_entity_poly.pdbx_strand_id
1 'polypeptide(L)'
;MTETRQKAKCITLKGSAELVKEYLLYGVNSILYQRGIYPPETFEPAEHFGLFVLMSTDEKIKGYLDTVLSQIQEWLIQRKVQKITLVITNVNTKEVLEKWDFKVDYEGQSSNSANDNTKNSLPEVGTKDVKSIQKEIREVIRQITGTVSFLPLLDCLCSFDILTYTVPDCGIPNQWDETQPVFIANSQEVQLRSFSTSIHKMDTIVSYKNV
;
A
#
# COMPACT_ATOMS: atom_id res chain seq x y z
N MET A 1 7.94 37.77 -2.96
CA MET A 1 7.23 37.14 -1.81
C MET A 1 6.38 35.91 -2.20
N THR A 2 6.37 35.47 -3.46
CA THR A 2 5.53 34.37 -3.95
C THR A 2 6.19 32.98 -3.86
N GLU A 3 7.51 32.88 -4.03
CA GLU A 3 8.22 31.58 -4.02
C GLU A 3 8.29 30.92 -2.64
N THR A 4 8.46 31.70 -1.57
CA THR A 4 8.56 31.17 -0.20
C THR A 4 7.24 30.57 0.30
N ARG A 5 6.10 31.04 -0.22
CA ARG A 5 4.76 30.55 0.15
C ARG A 5 4.36 29.28 -0.62
N GLN A 6 4.99 29.02 -1.76
CA GLN A 6 4.71 27.87 -2.63
C GLN A 6 5.44 26.60 -2.16
N LYS A 7 6.65 26.74 -1.60
CA LYS A 7 7.39 25.63 -0.95
C LYS A 7 6.63 24.99 0.24
N ALA A 8 5.77 25.73 0.93
CA ALA A 8 5.00 25.22 2.08
C ALA A 8 3.78 24.36 1.69
N LYS A 9 3.42 24.28 0.40
CA LYS A 9 2.26 23.49 -0.08
C LYS A 9 2.65 22.21 -0.83
N CYS A 10 3.93 22.05 -1.13
CA CYS A 10 4.44 20.97 -1.95
C CYS A 10 4.88 19.80 -1.05
N ILE A 11 4.49 18.58 -1.39
CA ILE A 11 4.81 17.40 -0.59
C ILE A 11 6.30 17.04 -0.73
N THR A 12 6.99 16.74 0.37
CA THR A 12 8.38 16.27 0.33
C THR A 12 8.43 14.76 0.12
N LEU A 13 9.60 14.20 -0.22
CA LEU A 13 9.80 12.74 -0.28
C LEU A 13 9.36 12.05 1.03
N LYS A 14 9.77 12.59 2.18
CA LYS A 14 9.36 12.09 3.50
C LYS A 14 7.84 12.20 3.70
N GLY A 15 7.24 13.34 3.36
CA GLY A 15 5.80 13.53 3.46
C GLY A 15 5.02 12.60 2.53
N SER A 16 5.57 12.30 1.35
CA SER A 16 4.98 11.34 0.44
C SER A 16 5.05 9.91 0.98
N ALA A 17 6.17 9.51 1.58
CA ALA A 17 6.29 8.20 2.21
C ALA A 17 5.32 8.05 3.40
N GLU A 18 5.12 9.12 4.18
CA GLU A 18 4.11 9.17 5.25
C GLU A 18 2.69 8.94 4.70
N LEU A 19 2.27 9.63 3.64
CA LEU A 19 0.95 9.43 3.03
C LEU A 19 0.76 8.02 2.46
N VAL A 20 1.82 7.41 1.92
CA VAL A 20 1.77 6.01 1.46
C VAL A 20 1.65 5.05 2.65
N LYS A 21 2.38 5.29 3.75
CA LYS A 21 2.24 4.53 5.02
C LYS A 21 0.81 4.62 5.55
N GLU A 22 0.23 5.82 5.62
CA GLU A 22 -1.17 6.01 6.03
C GLU A 22 -2.13 5.27 5.10
N TYR A 23 -1.98 5.41 3.79
CA TYR A 23 -2.80 4.68 2.82
C TYR A 23 -2.76 3.17 3.04
N LEU A 24 -1.57 2.58 3.22
CA LEU A 24 -1.41 1.15 3.51
C LEU A 24 -2.06 0.77 4.84
N LEU A 25 -1.89 1.57 5.90
CA LEU A 25 -2.48 1.31 7.21
C LEU A 25 -4.01 1.22 7.14
N TYR A 26 -4.65 2.23 6.54
CA TYR A 26 -6.12 2.27 6.41
C TYR A 26 -6.62 1.24 5.39
N GLY A 27 -5.91 1.04 4.29
CA GLY A 27 -6.23 0.05 3.26
C GLY A 27 -6.19 -1.38 3.80
N VAL A 28 -5.12 -1.75 4.51
CA VAL A 28 -4.97 -3.07 5.12
C VAL A 28 -6.03 -3.31 6.19
N ASN A 29 -6.27 -2.36 7.11
CA ASN A 29 -7.32 -2.51 8.11
C ASN A 29 -8.71 -2.69 7.48
N SER A 30 -9.00 -1.92 6.43
CA SER A 30 -10.24 -2.08 5.66
C SER A 30 -10.35 -3.48 5.05
N ILE A 31 -9.27 -4.04 4.49
CA ILE A 31 -9.29 -5.40 3.93
C ILE A 31 -9.48 -6.43 5.05
N LEU A 32 -8.73 -6.34 6.16
CA LEU A 32 -8.85 -7.28 7.29
C LEU A 32 -10.27 -7.34 7.84
N TYR A 33 -10.92 -6.18 7.97
CA TYR A 33 -12.32 -6.10 8.40
C TYR A 33 -13.29 -6.68 7.34
N GLN A 34 -13.22 -6.19 6.10
CA GLN A 34 -14.19 -6.56 5.05
C GLN A 34 -14.06 -8.03 4.60
N ARG A 35 -12.88 -8.63 4.75
CA ARG A 35 -12.64 -10.06 4.46
C ARG A 35 -12.87 -10.95 5.68
N GLY A 36 -13.22 -10.38 6.84
CA GLY A 36 -13.51 -11.14 8.06
C GLY A 36 -12.30 -11.91 8.61
N ILE A 37 -11.08 -11.39 8.40
CA ILE A 37 -9.85 -12.02 8.90
C ILE A 37 -9.79 -11.96 10.43
N TYR A 38 -10.32 -10.88 11.01
CA TYR A 38 -10.50 -10.71 12.44
C TYR A 38 -11.97 -10.41 12.77
N PRO A 39 -12.44 -10.75 13.99
CA PRO A 39 -13.82 -10.52 14.39
C PRO A 39 -14.19 -9.03 14.36
N PRO A 40 -15.41 -8.67 13.91
CA PRO A 40 -15.83 -7.28 13.74
C PRO A 40 -15.81 -6.46 15.04
N GLU A 41 -16.00 -7.10 16.21
CA GLU A 41 -15.91 -6.48 17.53
C GLU A 41 -14.49 -6.03 17.91
N THR A 42 -13.47 -6.47 17.18
CA THR A 42 -12.07 -6.05 17.35
C THR A 42 -11.71 -4.83 16.49
N PHE A 43 -12.71 -4.13 15.96
CA PHE A 43 -12.52 -2.91 15.16
C PHE A 43 -13.36 -1.75 15.68
N GLU A 44 -12.81 -0.55 15.59
CA GLU A 44 -13.49 0.70 15.92
C GLU A 44 -13.41 1.70 14.77
N PRO A 45 -14.42 2.57 14.59
CA PRO A 45 -14.43 3.57 13.54
C PRO A 45 -13.39 4.66 13.83
N ALA A 46 -12.53 4.93 12.85
CA ALA A 46 -11.62 6.07 12.84
C ALA A 46 -11.89 6.96 11.62
N GLU A 47 -11.86 8.28 11.82
CA GLU A 47 -12.01 9.24 10.73
C GLU A 47 -10.64 9.56 10.13
N HIS A 48 -10.46 9.28 8.83
CA HIS A 48 -9.27 9.68 8.09
C HIS A 48 -9.57 9.90 6.62
N PHE A 49 -8.84 10.81 5.98
CA PHE A 49 -9.08 11.24 4.59
C PHE A 49 -10.54 11.63 4.33
N GLY A 50 -11.29 12.08 5.35
CA GLY A 50 -12.74 12.36 5.23
C GLY A 50 -13.60 11.12 4.99
N LEU A 51 -13.17 9.95 5.48
CA LEU A 51 -13.90 8.68 5.51
C LEU A 51 -13.89 8.14 6.93
N PHE A 52 -14.91 7.38 7.28
CA PHE A 52 -14.86 6.48 8.43
C PHE A 52 -14.37 5.11 7.97
N VAL A 53 -13.24 4.66 8.51
CA VAL A 53 -12.65 3.34 8.26
C VAL A 53 -12.57 2.60 9.58
N LEU A 54 -12.86 1.30 9.55
CA LEU A 54 -12.76 0.45 10.73
C LEU A 54 -11.31 0.02 10.94
N MET A 55 -10.78 0.32 12.12
CA MET A 55 -9.38 0.10 12.49
C MET A 55 -9.30 -0.91 13.62
N SER A 56 -8.36 -1.85 13.55
CA SER A 56 -8.20 -2.88 14.57
C SER A 56 -7.84 -2.27 15.92
N THR A 57 -8.49 -2.77 16.97
CA THR A 57 -8.19 -2.45 18.37
C THR A 57 -7.21 -3.44 19.01
N ASP A 58 -6.89 -4.55 18.33
CA ASP A 58 -5.94 -5.56 18.81
C ASP A 58 -4.50 -5.02 18.79
N GLU A 59 -3.90 -4.94 19.98
CA GLU A 59 -2.55 -4.41 20.17
C GLU A 59 -1.46 -5.20 19.44
N LYS A 60 -1.65 -6.50 19.20
CA LYS A 60 -0.70 -7.31 18.41
C LYS A 60 -0.77 -6.92 16.94
N ILE A 61 -1.97 -6.67 16.42
CA ILE A 61 -2.14 -6.23 15.02
C ILE A 61 -1.62 -4.82 14.84
N LYS A 62 -1.92 -3.91 15.76
CA LYS A 62 -1.35 -2.56 15.75
C LYS A 62 0.17 -2.59 15.79
N GLY A 63 0.76 -3.36 16.72
CA GLY A 63 2.22 -3.47 16.85
C GLY A 63 2.88 -4.11 15.62
N TYR A 64 2.26 -5.14 15.04
CA TYR A 64 2.72 -5.77 13.80
C TYR A 64 2.70 -4.78 12.63
N LEU A 65 1.57 -4.11 12.39
CA LEU A 65 1.43 -3.14 11.30
C LEU A 65 2.35 -1.94 11.51
N ASP A 66 2.53 -1.44 12.72
CA ASP A 66 3.46 -0.33 12.97
C ASP A 66 4.90 -0.72 12.66
N THR A 67 5.34 -1.90 13.09
CA THR A 67 6.67 -2.44 12.79
C THR A 67 6.89 -2.55 11.27
N VAL A 68 5.95 -3.19 10.58
CA VAL A 68 6.05 -3.45 9.14
C VAL A 68 6.00 -2.16 8.33
N LEU A 69 5.01 -1.31 8.59
CA LEU A 69 4.77 -0.10 7.80
C LEU A 69 5.82 0.99 8.08
N SER A 70 6.41 1.03 9.27
CA SER A 70 7.53 1.95 9.56
C SER A 70 8.77 1.59 8.76
N GLN A 71 9.10 0.30 8.63
CA GLN A 71 10.22 -0.11 7.78
C GLN A 71 9.94 0.15 6.28
N ILE A 72 8.71 -0.11 5.83
CA ILE A 72 8.29 0.21 4.45
C ILE A 72 8.44 1.72 4.19
N GLN A 73 8.07 2.58 5.14
CA GLN A 73 8.25 4.03 5.02
C GLN A 73 9.73 4.41 4.82
N GLU A 74 10.65 3.81 5.58
CA GLU A 74 12.08 4.03 5.40
C GLU A 74 12.57 3.58 4.02
N TRP A 75 12.14 2.41 3.56
CA TRP A 75 12.49 1.91 2.24
C TRP A 75 11.87 2.73 1.11
N LEU A 76 10.68 3.31 1.30
CA LEU A 76 10.08 4.24 0.34
C LEU A 76 10.93 5.51 0.20
N ILE A 77 11.41 6.08 1.31
CA ILE A 77 12.35 7.21 1.30
C ILE A 77 13.64 6.83 0.58
N GLN A 78 14.15 5.62 0.78
CA GLN A 78 15.35 5.11 0.10
C GLN A 78 15.09 4.68 -1.35
N ARG A 79 13.82 4.71 -1.80
CA ARG A 79 13.35 4.29 -3.11
C ARG A 79 13.65 2.82 -3.45
N LYS A 80 13.54 1.98 -2.42
CA LYS A 80 13.87 0.55 -2.50
C LYS A 80 12.65 -0.35 -2.69
N VAL A 81 11.42 0.15 -2.51
CA VAL A 81 10.21 -0.67 -2.57
C VAL A 81 9.65 -0.69 -3.99
N GLN A 82 9.46 -1.89 -4.55
CA GLN A 82 8.78 -2.08 -5.83
C GLN A 82 7.29 -2.36 -5.65
N LYS A 83 6.95 -3.16 -4.62
CA LYS A 83 5.57 -3.59 -4.36
C LYS A 83 5.42 -4.06 -2.92
N ILE A 84 4.28 -3.79 -2.31
CA ILE A 84 3.83 -4.39 -1.06
C ILE A 84 2.68 -5.34 -1.40
N THR A 85 2.69 -6.55 -0.86
CA THR A 85 1.65 -7.55 -1.08
C THR A 85 1.05 -7.97 0.24
N LEU A 86 -0.26 -7.80 0.40
CA LEU A 86 -1.04 -8.44 1.45
C LEU A 86 -1.60 -9.76 0.89
N VAL A 87 -1.24 -10.87 1.50
CA VAL A 87 -1.68 -12.22 1.13
C VAL A 87 -2.72 -12.69 2.12
N ILE A 88 -3.80 -13.29 1.63
CA ILE A 88 -4.81 -13.95 2.44
C ILE A 88 -4.76 -15.45 2.11
N THR A 89 -4.54 -16.26 3.14
CA THR A 89 -4.27 -17.70 3.01
C THR A 89 -5.24 -18.48 3.87
N ASN A 90 -5.75 -19.60 3.35
CA ASN A 90 -6.51 -20.56 4.15
C ASN A 90 -5.60 -21.19 5.21
N VAL A 91 -5.98 -21.09 6.48
CA VAL A 91 -5.15 -21.58 7.61
C VAL A 91 -4.91 -23.08 7.54
N ASN A 92 -5.89 -23.85 7.05
CA ASN A 92 -5.88 -25.31 7.04
C ASN A 92 -5.12 -25.86 5.82
N THR A 93 -5.43 -25.37 4.62
CA THR A 93 -4.86 -25.89 3.37
C THR A 93 -3.55 -25.21 2.97
N LYS A 94 -3.24 -24.06 3.57
CA LYS A 94 -2.15 -23.16 3.18
C LYS A 94 -2.28 -22.63 1.75
N GLU A 95 -3.47 -22.73 1.18
CA GLU A 95 -3.76 -22.19 -0.15
C GLU A 95 -3.98 -20.67 -0.09
N VAL A 96 -3.37 -19.96 -1.03
CA VAL A 96 -3.53 -18.52 -1.21
C VAL A 96 -4.86 -18.25 -1.92
N LEU A 97 -5.73 -17.49 -1.27
CA LEU A 97 -7.08 -17.18 -1.76
C LEU A 97 -7.15 -15.79 -2.40
N GLU A 98 -6.45 -14.83 -1.81
CA GLU A 98 -6.36 -13.47 -2.32
C GLU A 98 -4.95 -12.91 -2.15
N LYS A 99 -4.58 -12.03 -3.08
CA LYS A 99 -3.32 -11.33 -3.11
C LYS A 99 -3.56 -9.87 -3.50
N TRP A 100 -3.47 -8.97 -2.54
CA TRP A 100 -3.62 -7.54 -2.71
C TRP A 100 -2.24 -6.90 -2.91
N ASP A 101 -1.93 -6.56 -4.15
CA ASP A 101 -0.68 -5.93 -4.58
C ASP A 101 -0.83 -4.40 -4.59
N PHE A 102 0.01 -3.72 -3.82
CA PHE A 102 0.22 -2.27 -3.81
C PHE A 102 1.55 -1.96 -4.48
N LYS A 103 1.53 -1.70 -5.79
CA LYS A 103 2.72 -1.43 -6.60
C LYS A 103 3.15 0.02 -6.45
N VAL A 104 4.46 0.24 -6.40
CA VAL A 104 5.08 1.55 -6.22
C VAL A 104 5.88 1.89 -7.47
N ASP A 105 5.48 2.96 -8.15
CA ASP A 105 6.27 3.59 -9.21
C ASP A 105 6.87 4.90 -8.68
N TYR A 106 8.18 5.09 -8.92
CA TYR A 106 8.87 6.33 -8.56
C TYR A 106 8.81 7.31 -9.74
N GLU A 107 7.94 8.30 -9.62
CA GLU A 107 7.70 9.30 -10.67
C GLU A 107 8.92 10.21 -10.86
N GLY A 108 9.19 10.59 -12.12
CA GLY A 108 10.40 11.32 -12.50
C GLY A 108 11.56 10.45 -12.96
N GLN A 109 11.41 9.11 -12.99
CA GLN A 109 12.23 8.27 -13.85
C GLN A 109 11.84 8.50 -15.31
N SER A 110 12.64 9.27 -16.06
CA SER A 110 12.47 9.35 -17.51
C SER A 110 12.73 7.97 -18.11
N SER A 111 11.68 7.31 -18.59
CA SER A 111 11.80 6.17 -19.48
C SER A 111 12.43 6.62 -20.80
N ASN A 112 13.63 6.10 -21.09
CA ASN A 112 14.25 6.01 -22.42
C ASN A 112 14.13 7.23 -23.36
N SER A 113 14.86 8.30 -23.05
CA SER A 113 15.44 9.16 -24.08
C SER A 113 16.95 9.09 -23.95
N ALA A 114 17.57 8.30 -24.83
CA ALA A 114 18.99 8.42 -25.12
C ALA A 114 19.25 9.88 -25.54
N ASN A 115 20.26 10.50 -24.93
CA ASN A 115 20.73 11.88 -25.14
C ASN A 115 20.15 12.93 -24.19
N ASP A 116 20.51 12.87 -22.89
CA ASP A 116 21.11 14.06 -22.27
C ASP A 116 21.94 13.70 -21.02
N ASN A 117 23.14 14.26 -20.94
CA ASN A 117 24.12 14.02 -19.86
C ASN A 117 23.88 14.93 -18.64
N THR A 118 22.63 15.27 -18.36
CA THR A 118 22.22 15.89 -17.09
C THR A 118 21.76 14.79 -16.16
N LYS A 119 22.39 14.65 -14.99
CA LYS A 119 21.98 13.73 -13.92
C LYS A 119 20.47 13.89 -13.68
N ASN A 120 19.65 12.97 -14.18
CA ASN A 120 18.22 12.90 -13.91
C ASN A 120 18.02 12.53 -12.44
N SER A 121 18.08 13.54 -11.56
CA SER A 121 17.80 13.37 -10.14
C SER A 121 16.30 13.19 -9.94
N LEU A 122 15.91 12.15 -9.23
CA LEU A 122 14.53 11.90 -8.84
C LEU A 122 13.97 13.08 -8.02
N PRO A 123 12.67 13.39 -8.12
CA PRO A 123 12.09 14.54 -7.43
C PRO A 123 12.05 14.32 -5.92
N GLU A 124 12.66 15.25 -5.18
CA GLU A 124 12.62 15.31 -3.70
C GLU A 124 11.41 16.08 -3.16
N VAL A 125 10.79 16.89 -4.02
CA VAL A 125 9.61 17.69 -3.74
C VAL A 125 8.61 17.49 -4.86
N GLY A 126 7.41 17.06 -4.50
CA GLY A 126 6.29 16.85 -5.39
C GLY A 126 5.63 18.18 -5.79
N THR A 127 4.98 18.17 -6.94
CA THR A 127 4.28 19.32 -7.54
C THR A 127 2.80 19.37 -7.17
N LYS A 128 2.26 18.28 -6.62
CA LYS A 128 0.84 18.13 -6.30
C LYS A 128 0.51 18.59 -4.88
N ASP A 129 -0.68 19.17 -4.70
CA ASP A 129 -1.16 19.60 -3.39
C ASP A 129 -1.70 18.42 -2.56
N VAL A 130 -1.50 18.50 -1.25
CA VAL A 130 -1.89 17.43 -0.31
C VAL A 130 -3.39 17.12 -0.34
N LYS A 131 -4.26 18.11 -0.56
CA LYS A 131 -5.72 17.88 -0.58
C LYS A 131 -6.14 17.06 -1.79
N SER A 132 -5.54 17.30 -2.95
CA SER A 132 -5.73 16.49 -4.15
C SER A 132 -5.27 15.05 -3.92
N ILE A 133 -4.08 14.85 -3.33
CA ILE A 133 -3.56 13.51 -3.00
C ILE A 133 -4.51 12.77 -2.05
N GLN A 134 -4.93 13.41 -0.95
CA GLN A 134 -5.87 12.81 0.01
C GLN A 134 -7.22 12.45 -0.62
N LYS A 135 -7.70 13.25 -1.59
CA LYS A 135 -8.92 12.94 -2.34
C LYS A 135 -8.74 11.69 -3.19
N GLU A 136 -7.59 11.52 -3.86
CA GLU A 136 -7.33 10.30 -4.64
C GLU A 136 -7.23 9.08 -3.75
N ILE A 137 -6.47 9.17 -2.64
CA ILE A 137 -6.38 8.11 -1.62
C ILE A 137 -7.77 7.70 -1.13
N ARG A 138 -8.64 8.68 -0.82
CA ARG A 138 -10.04 8.45 -0.45
C ARG A 138 -10.77 7.60 -1.48
N GLU A 139 -10.68 7.95 -2.77
CA GLU A 139 -11.37 7.20 -3.81
C GLU A 139 -10.84 5.77 -3.95
N VAL A 140 -9.53 5.55 -3.77
CA VAL A 140 -8.95 4.20 -3.77
C VAL A 140 -9.44 3.38 -2.56
N ILE A 141 -9.46 3.95 -1.36
CA ILE A 141 -9.99 3.26 -0.15
C ILE A 141 -11.47 2.90 -0.33
N ARG A 142 -12.30 3.81 -0.87
CA ARG A 142 -13.70 3.50 -1.19
C ARG A 142 -13.81 2.35 -2.20
N GLN A 143 -12.91 2.31 -3.18
CA GLN A 143 -12.90 1.25 -4.16
C GLN A 143 -12.44 -0.09 -3.58
N ILE A 144 -11.51 -0.12 -2.61
CA ILE A 144 -11.17 -1.33 -1.86
C ILE A 144 -12.44 -1.91 -1.24
N THR A 145 -13.19 -1.11 -0.48
CA THR A 145 -14.45 -1.54 0.14
C THR A 145 -15.48 -2.01 -0.90
N GLY A 146 -15.63 -1.29 -2.01
CA GLY A 146 -16.55 -1.67 -3.08
C GLY A 146 -16.15 -2.97 -3.79
N THR A 147 -14.86 -3.19 -4.00
CA THR A 147 -14.33 -4.36 -4.72
C THR A 147 -14.61 -5.65 -3.97
N VAL A 148 -14.55 -5.62 -2.63
CA VAL A 148 -14.83 -6.79 -1.78
C VAL A 148 -16.22 -7.39 -2.05
N SER A 149 -17.21 -6.59 -2.44
CA SER A 149 -18.56 -7.09 -2.76
C SER A 149 -18.65 -7.97 -4.01
N PHE A 150 -17.63 -7.94 -4.88
CA PHE A 150 -17.53 -8.77 -6.08
C PHE A 150 -16.54 -9.93 -5.94
N LEU A 151 -15.79 -9.99 -4.84
CA LEU A 151 -14.88 -11.09 -4.56
C LEU A 151 -15.66 -12.31 -4.05
N PRO A 152 -15.22 -13.54 -4.35
CA PRO A 152 -15.81 -14.75 -3.79
C PRO A 152 -15.87 -14.69 -2.26
N LEU A 153 -16.86 -15.31 -1.65
CA LEU A 153 -16.95 -15.38 -0.18
C LEU A 153 -15.80 -16.24 0.37
N LEU A 154 -15.15 -15.78 1.44
CA LEU A 154 -14.22 -16.60 2.21
C LEU A 154 -15.02 -17.34 3.28
N ASP A 155 -15.29 -18.62 3.05
CA ASP A 155 -16.06 -19.50 3.94
C ASP A 155 -15.15 -20.34 4.86
N CYS A 156 -13.90 -19.90 5.05
CA CYS A 156 -12.89 -20.60 5.81
C CYS A 156 -12.07 -19.66 6.70
N LEU A 157 -11.41 -20.24 7.71
CA LEU A 157 -10.47 -19.49 8.55
C LEU A 157 -9.26 -19.09 7.71
N CYS A 158 -9.02 -17.79 7.65
CA CYS A 158 -7.92 -17.21 6.89
C CYS A 158 -6.91 -16.54 7.82
N SER A 159 -5.64 -16.58 7.44
CA SER A 159 -4.57 -15.75 7.98
C SER A 159 -4.12 -14.75 6.93
N PHE A 160 -3.36 -13.74 7.36
CA PHE A 160 -2.74 -12.80 6.45
C PHE A 160 -1.24 -12.67 6.67
N ASP A 161 -0.53 -12.35 5.60
CA ASP A 161 0.90 -12.05 5.59
C ASP A 161 1.15 -10.80 4.75
N ILE A 162 2.12 -9.96 5.14
CA ILE A 162 2.57 -8.82 4.33
C ILE A 162 3.98 -9.09 3.82
N LEU A 163 4.13 -9.10 2.49
CA LEU A 163 5.42 -9.23 1.82
C LEU A 163 5.79 -7.89 1.19
N THR A 164 7.08 -7.53 1.26
CA THR A 164 7.60 -6.34 0.58
C THR A 164 8.66 -6.75 -0.42
N TYR A 165 8.44 -6.39 -1.68
CA TYR A 165 9.36 -6.62 -2.78
C TYR A 165 10.24 -5.38 -2.91
N THR A 166 11.53 -5.57 -2.81
CA THR A 166 12.52 -4.48 -2.85
C THR A 166 13.50 -4.66 -4.00
N VAL A 167 14.27 -3.61 -4.28
CA VAL A 167 15.46 -3.72 -5.14
C VAL A 167 16.47 -4.70 -4.51
N PRO A 168 17.32 -5.38 -5.31
CA PRO A 168 18.41 -6.20 -4.79
C PRO A 168 19.28 -5.41 -3.81
N ASP A 169 19.90 -6.11 -2.85
CA ASP A 169 20.81 -5.55 -1.84
C ASP A 169 20.18 -4.51 -0.89
N CYS A 170 18.86 -4.61 -0.71
CA CYS A 170 18.14 -3.93 0.35
C CYS A 170 18.45 -4.61 1.69
N GLY A 171 19.49 -4.17 2.40
CA GLY A 171 19.88 -4.73 3.70
C GLY A 171 18.68 -5.03 4.61
N ILE A 172 18.64 -6.26 5.13
CA ILE A 172 17.49 -6.84 5.84
C ILE A 172 17.57 -6.47 7.33
N PRO A 173 16.55 -5.79 7.89
CA PRO A 173 16.49 -5.49 9.32
C PRO A 173 16.30 -6.75 10.18
N ASN A 174 16.66 -6.67 11.47
CA ASN A 174 16.64 -7.83 12.39
C ASN A 174 15.29 -8.56 12.55
N GLN A 175 14.16 -7.89 12.29
CA GLN A 175 12.81 -8.47 12.42
C GLN A 175 12.19 -8.87 11.07
N TRP A 176 13.00 -8.83 10.01
CA TRP A 176 12.61 -9.17 8.65
C TRP A 176 13.44 -10.36 8.19
N ASP A 177 12.87 -11.13 7.27
CA ASP A 177 13.55 -12.27 6.65
C ASP A 177 13.21 -12.30 5.15
N GLU A 178 14.07 -12.94 4.37
CA GLU A 178 13.80 -13.18 2.96
C GLU A 178 12.79 -14.31 2.80
N THR A 179 11.89 -14.15 1.83
CA THR A 179 10.88 -15.16 1.53
C THR A 179 10.64 -15.25 0.03
N GLN A 180 10.02 -16.36 -0.38
CA GLN A 180 9.72 -16.63 -1.78
C GLN A 180 8.51 -15.81 -2.24
N PRO A 181 8.44 -15.46 -3.55
CA PRO A 181 7.29 -14.77 -4.10
C PRO A 181 6.04 -15.65 -3.97
N VAL A 182 4.92 -14.99 -3.69
CA VAL A 182 3.63 -15.67 -3.53
C VAL A 182 2.90 -15.71 -4.87
N PHE A 183 2.52 -16.91 -5.29
CA PHE A 183 1.74 -17.16 -6.49
C PHE A 183 0.31 -17.58 -6.13
N ILE A 184 -0.65 -17.13 -6.95
CA ILE A 184 -2.05 -17.56 -6.88
C ILE A 184 -2.42 -18.22 -8.21
N ALA A 185 -2.76 -19.50 -8.16
CA ALA A 185 -3.14 -20.25 -9.35
C ALA A 185 -4.61 -19.96 -9.73
N ASN A 186 -4.89 -19.94 -11.03
CA ASN A 186 -6.25 -19.72 -11.57
C ASN A 186 -6.93 -18.45 -11.00
N SER A 187 -6.19 -17.35 -10.92
CA SER A 187 -6.70 -16.09 -10.39
C SER A 187 -7.33 -15.20 -11.46
N GLN A 188 -8.31 -14.40 -11.04
CA GLN A 188 -8.72 -13.19 -11.73
C GLN A 188 -8.10 -11.97 -11.05
N GLU A 189 -7.92 -10.89 -11.81
CA GLU A 189 -7.35 -9.65 -11.31
C GLU A 189 -8.31 -8.48 -11.51
N VAL A 190 -8.42 -7.64 -10.48
CA VAL A 190 -9.13 -6.36 -10.54
C VAL A 190 -8.15 -5.25 -10.22
N GLN A 191 -7.89 -4.40 -11.21
CA GLN A 191 -7.11 -3.18 -11.06
C GLN A 191 -8.01 -2.07 -10.50
N LEU A 192 -7.61 -1.52 -9.35
CA LEU A 192 -8.24 -0.35 -8.76
C LEU A 192 -7.62 0.93 -9.35
N ARG A 193 -8.25 2.07 -9.05
CA ARG A 193 -7.71 3.40 -9.32
C ARG A 193 -6.36 3.55 -8.63
N SER A 194 -5.49 4.29 -9.29
CA SER A 194 -4.21 4.72 -8.75
C SER A 194 -4.33 6.07 -8.07
N PHE A 195 -3.39 6.38 -7.18
CA PHE A 195 -3.14 7.76 -6.74
C PHE A 195 -1.66 8.11 -6.92
N SER A 196 -1.37 9.39 -7.01
CA SER A 196 0.00 9.88 -7.16
C SER A 196 0.25 11.06 -6.24
N THR A 197 1.42 11.05 -5.59
CA THR A 197 1.97 12.19 -4.84
C THR A 197 2.89 13.06 -5.68
N SER A 198 3.03 12.80 -6.98
CA SER A 198 4.08 13.29 -7.90
C SER A 198 5.52 12.87 -7.55
N ILE A 199 5.66 11.94 -6.60
CA ILE A 199 6.92 11.29 -6.22
C ILE A 199 6.73 9.78 -6.24
N HIS A 200 5.67 9.31 -5.57
CA HIS A 200 5.23 7.93 -5.57
C HIS A 200 3.87 7.86 -6.25
N LYS A 201 3.77 7.02 -7.28
CA LYS A 201 2.50 6.56 -7.83
C LYS A 201 2.22 5.17 -7.28
N MET A 202 1.01 5.00 -6.75
CA MET A 202 0.55 3.75 -6.16
C MET A 202 -0.55 3.16 -7.05
N ASP A 203 -0.33 1.92 -7.51
CA ASP A 203 -1.35 1.12 -8.18
C ASP A 203 -1.77 -0.04 -7.27
N THR A 204 -3.08 -0.27 -7.15
CA THR A 204 -3.63 -1.31 -6.28
C THR A 204 -4.36 -2.35 -7.11
N ILE A 205 -4.00 -3.61 -6.91
CA ILE A 205 -4.54 -4.75 -7.67
C ILE A 205 -4.90 -5.85 -6.68
N VAL A 206 -6.10 -6.41 -6.80
CA VAL A 206 -6.43 -7.66 -6.13
C VAL A 206 -6.41 -8.79 -7.15
N SER A 207 -5.57 -9.79 -6.91
CA SER A 207 -5.66 -11.09 -7.57
C SER A 207 -6.40 -12.04 -6.62
N TYR A 208 -7.50 -12.66 -7.05
CA TYR A 208 -8.28 -13.60 -6.23
C TYR A 208 -8.51 -14.90 -7.00
N LYS A 209 -8.57 -16.02 -6.27
CA LYS A 209 -8.76 -17.33 -6.86
C LYS A 209 -10.18 -17.46 -7.43
N ASN A 210 -10.32 -17.96 -8.66
CA ASN A 210 -11.62 -18.36 -9.18
C ASN A 210 -12.13 -19.61 -8.46
N VAL A 211 -13.39 -19.56 -8.04
CA VAL A 211 -14.16 -20.72 -7.55
C VAL A 211 -14.61 -21.56 -8.73
#